data_AF-A0A2V6ADI3-F1
#
_entry.id   AF-A0A2V6ADI3-F1
#
_cell.length_a   1.000
_cell.length_b   1.000
_cell.length_c   1.000
_cell.angle_alpha   90.00
_cell.angle_beta   90.00
_cell.angle_gamma   90.00
#
_symmetry.space_group_name_H-M   'P 1'
#
loop_
_entity.id
_entity.type
_entity.pdbx_description
1 polymer ?
#
loop_
_entity_poly.entity_id
_entity_poly.type
_entity_poly.pdbx_seq_one_letter_code
_entity_poly.pdbx_strand_id
1 'polypeptide(L)'
;MFIQICFAFYFFDDLERTPTELRRSILHFLGANPNKQSGRLRADHNGSAGKEKLRLTDKVRSYLAQFFKDELRACARELGGPAREWPARYGFSLLWFFIDLADDVDLFFWCDWLV
;
A
#
# COMPACT_ATOMS: atom_id res chain seq x y z
N MET A 1 -26.64 19.31 10.52
CA MET A 1 -26.52 17.91 10.07
C MET A 1 -25.09 17.73 9.57
N PHE A 2 -24.20 17.17 10.37
CA PHE A 2 -22.82 16.90 9.93
C PHE A 2 -22.85 15.65 9.06
N ILE A 3 -22.54 15.80 7.77
CA ILE A 3 -22.31 14.66 6.89
C ILE A 3 -20.93 14.12 7.27
N GLN A 4 -20.88 13.00 7.98
CA GLN A 4 -19.61 12.32 8.23
C GLN A 4 -19.16 11.67 6.93
N ILE A 5 -18.11 12.21 6.33
CA ILE A 5 -17.48 11.63 5.14
C ILE A 5 -16.69 10.41 5.62
N CYS A 6 -17.19 9.22 5.33
CA CYS A 6 -16.45 7.97 5.55
C CYS A 6 -15.50 7.73 4.38
N PHE A 7 -14.24 7.41 4.69
CA PHE A 7 -13.25 6.96 3.72
C PHE A 7 -13.01 5.46 3.91
N ALA A 8 -12.77 4.75 2.81
CA ALA A 8 -12.36 3.35 2.83
C ALA A 8 -11.05 3.19 2.05
N PHE A 9 -10.11 2.43 2.62
CA PHE A 9 -8.85 2.08 1.98
C PHE A 9 -8.94 0.65 1.45
N TYR A 10 -8.46 0.47 0.22
CA TYR A 10 -8.46 -0.81 -0.48
C TYR A 10 -7.06 -1.04 -1.04
N PHE A 11 -6.43 -2.16 -0.67
CA PHE A 11 -5.05 -2.46 -1.04
C PHE A 11 -4.99 -3.35 -2.28
N PHE A 12 -3.96 -3.16 -3.11
CA PHE A 12 -3.70 -4.05 -4.24
C PHE A 12 -3.37 -5.48 -3.78
N ASP A 13 -2.83 -5.66 -2.56
CA ASP A 13 -2.64 -6.97 -1.95
C ASP A 13 -3.96 -7.76 -1.83
N ASP A 14 -5.06 -7.10 -1.50
CA ASP A 14 -6.38 -7.74 -1.42
C ASP A 14 -6.96 -8.04 -2.81
N LEU A 15 -6.55 -7.28 -3.83
CA LEU A 15 -6.91 -7.54 -5.22
C LEU A 15 -6.23 -8.81 -5.73
N GLU A 16 -4.97 -9.04 -5.34
CA GLU A 16 -4.22 -10.24 -5.70
C GLU A 16 -4.74 -11.47 -4.94
N ARG A 17 -4.99 -11.33 -3.63
CA ARG A 17 -5.39 -12.45 -2.76
C ARG A 17 -6.86 -12.83 -2.90
N THR A 18 -7.76 -11.85 -2.93
CA THR A 18 -9.22 -12.05 -2.86
C THR A 18 -10.00 -11.03 -3.71
N PRO A 19 -9.87 -11.05 -5.05
CA PRO A 19 -10.44 -10.02 -5.93
C PRO A 19 -11.97 -9.91 -5.84
N THR A 20 -12.67 -11.05 -5.69
CA THR A 20 -14.14 -11.07 -5.57
C THR A 20 -14.62 -10.43 -4.28
N GLU A 21 -13.93 -10.69 -3.15
CA GLU A 21 -14.29 -10.11 -1.85
C GLU A 21 -13.96 -8.62 -1.80
N LEU A 22 -12.80 -8.23 -2.36
CA LEU A 22 -12.43 -6.82 -2.48
C LEU A 22 -13.47 -6.05 -3.31
N ARG A 23 -13.89 -6.61 -4.44
CA ARG A 23 -14.96 -6.02 -5.24
C ARG A 23 -16.26 -5.90 -4.46
N ARG A 24 -16.66 -6.94 -3.72
CA ARG A 24 -17.88 -6.94 -2.89
C ARG A 24 -17.83 -5.85 -1.83
N SER A 25 -16.70 -5.67 -1.15
CA SER A 25 -16.55 -4.65 -0.11
C SER A 25 -16.57 -3.23 -0.69
N ILE A 26 -15.97 -2.99 -1.86
CA ILE A 26 -16.06 -1.72 -2.59
C ILE A 26 -17.51 -1.41 -2.97
N LEU A 27 -18.22 -2.36 -3.57
CA LEU A 27 -19.62 -2.17 -3.96
C LEU A 27 -20.52 -1.86 -2.76
N HIS A 28 -20.32 -2.58 -1.65
CA HIS A 28 -21.05 -2.34 -0.41
C HIS A 28 -20.78 -0.93 0.14
N PHE A 29 -19.51 -0.50 0.19
CA PHE A 29 -19.13 0.83 0.65
C PHE A 29 -19.74 1.95 -0.20
N LEU A 30 -19.84 1.75 -1.52
CA LEU A 30 -20.50 2.69 -2.44
C LEU A 30 -22.04 2.68 -2.34
N GLY A 31 -22.63 1.86 -1.46
CA GLY A 31 -24.08 1.70 -1.32
C GLY A 31 -24.73 0.88 -2.44
N ALA A 32 -23.94 0.19 -3.26
CA ALA A 32 -24.44 -0.69 -4.32
C ALA A 32 -24.79 -2.08 -3.75
N ASN A 33 -25.58 -2.86 -4.49
CA ASN A 33 -25.85 -4.25 -4.14
C ASN A 33 -24.69 -5.17 -4.60
N PRO A 34 -23.87 -5.72 -3.71
CA PRO A 34 -22.75 -6.57 -4.09
C PRO A 34 -23.15 -7.93 -4.66
N ASN A 35 -24.38 -8.38 -4.42
CA ASN A 35 -24.90 -9.65 -4.92
C ASN A 35 -25.43 -9.54 -6.35
N LYS A 36 -25.48 -8.30 -6.90
CA LYS A 36 -25.90 -8.08 -8.28
C LYS A 36 -24.84 -8.63 -9.23
N GLN A 37 -25.27 -9.52 -10.13
CA GLN A 37 -24.39 -10.11 -11.14
C GLN A 37 -23.86 -9.05 -12.11
N SER A 38 -22.63 -9.23 -12.58
CA SER A 38 -21.93 -8.32 -13.50
C SER A 38 -22.15 -8.67 -14.98
N GLY A 39 -23.35 -9.14 -15.31
CA GLY A 39 -23.67 -9.66 -16.64
C GLY A 39 -22.78 -10.86 -17.00
N ARG A 40 -22.11 -10.80 -18.16
CA ARG A 40 -21.30 -11.91 -18.70
C ARG A 40 -19.90 -12.04 -18.09
N LEU A 41 -19.42 -11.02 -17.37
CA LEU A 41 -18.07 -11.04 -16.80
C LEU A 41 -18.08 -11.60 -15.38
N ARG A 42 -17.15 -12.51 -15.12
CA ARG A 42 -16.89 -13.00 -13.76
C ARG A 42 -16.33 -11.87 -12.89
N ALA A 43 -16.56 -11.98 -11.57
CA ALA A 43 -16.11 -10.97 -10.60
C ALA A 43 -14.58 -10.80 -10.56
N ASP A 44 -13.84 -11.88 -10.87
CA ASP A 44 -12.38 -11.97 -10.92
C ASP A 44 -11.80 -11.78 -12.33
N HIS A 45 -12.61 -11.36 -13.31
CA HIS A 45 -12.16 -11.24 -14.69
C HIS A 45 -11.08 -10.15 -14.84
N ASN A 46 -9.89 -10.56 -15.29
CA ASN A 46 -8.78 -9.68 -15.62
C ASN A 46 -8.37 -9.87 -17.09
N GLY A 47 -8.79 -8.95 -17.96
CA GLY A 47 -8.46 -8.99 -19.40
C GLY A 47 -6.98 -8.82 -19.73
N SER A 48 -6.14 -8.47 -18.74
CA SER A 48 -4.69 -8.34 -18.90
C SER A 48 -3.89 -9.40 -18.15
N ALA A 49 -4.52 -10.45 -17.61
CA ALA A 49 -3.85 -11.49 -16.82
C ALA A 49 -2.68 -12.17 -17.54
N GLY A 50 -2.74 -12.28 -18.87
CA GLY A 50 -1.69 -12.89 -19.70
C GLY A 50 -0.67 -11.92 -20.29
N LYS A 51 -0.75 -10.62 -19.97
CA LYS A 51 0.23 -9.64 -20.47
C LYS A 51 1.46 -9.68 -19.58
N GLU A 52 2.59 -10.09 -20.14
CA GLU A 52 3.86 -10.09 -19.41
C GLU A 52 4.25 -8.66 -19.04
N LYS A 53 4.48 -8.43 -17.75
CA LYS A 53 4.99 -7.15 -17.25
C LYS A 53 6.49 -7.09 -17.57
N LEU A 54 6.97 -5.91 -17.96
CA LEU A 54 8.40 -5.67 -18.08
C LEU A 54 9.08 -5.98 -16.75
N ARG A 55 10.03 -6.92 -16.77
CA ARG A 55 10.76 -7.32 -15.57
C ARG A 55 11.80 -6.25 -15.24
N LEU A 56 11.67 -5.66 -14.07
CA LEU A 56 12.73 -4.83 -13.51
C LEU A 56 13.88 -5.72 -13.05
N THR A 57 15.09 -5.39 -13.49
CA THR A 57 16.30 -6.00 -12.95
C THR A 57 16.39 -5.73 -11.45
N ASP A 58 17.05 -6.60 -10.71
CA ASP A 58 17.14 -6.46 -9.25
C ASP A 58 17.85 -5.16 -8.85
N LYS A 59 18.79 -4.68 -9.67
CA LYS A 59 19.45 -3.38 -9.50
C LYS A 59 18.44 -2.23 -9.57
N VAL A 60 17.61 -2.18 -10.63
CA VAL A 60 16.59 -1.13 -10.78
C VAL A 60 15.54 -1.21 -9.68
N ARG A 61 15.12 -2.42 -9.31
CA ARG A 61 14.17 -2.64 -8.22
C ARG A 61 14.72 -2.10 -6.89
N SER A 62 15.99 -2.35 -6.61
CA SER A 62 16.65 -1.87 -5.38
C SER A 62 16.77 -0.35 -5.36
N TYR A 63 17.14 0.28 -6.48
CA TYR A 63 17.17 1.76 -6.56
C TYR A 63 15.80 2.39 -6.35
N LEU A 64 14.74 1.83 -6.95
CA LEU A 64 13.39 2.32 -6.75
C LEU A 64 12.93 2.14 -5.30
N ALA A 65 13.24 1.00 -4.69
CA ALA A 65 12.93 0.76 -3.29
C ALA A 65 13.64 1.75 -2.36
N GLN A 66 14.93 2.03 -2.62
CA GLN A 66 15.70 3.01 -1.87
C GLN A 66 15.17 4.43 -2.07
N PHE A 67 14.77 4.76 -3.30
CA PHE A 67 14.19 6.06 -3.61
C PHE A 67 12.87 6.30 -2.87
N PHE A 68 11.99 5.29 -2.82
CA PHE A 68 10.69 5.38 -2.14
C PHE A 68 10.70 4.93 -0.68
N LYS A 69 11.88 4.86 -0.06
CA LYS A 69 12.05 4.29 1.28
C LYS A 69 11.17 4.99 2.32
N ASP A 70 11.12 6.32 2.27
CA ASP A 70 10.39 7.13 3.25
C ASP A 70 8.88 7.13 2.96
N GLU A 71 8.48 7.06 1.69
CA GLU A 71 7.08 6.88 1.30
C GLU A 71 6.55 5.51 1.72
N LEU A 72 7.35 4.45 1.58
CA LEU A 72 6.99 3.10 2.05
C LEU A 72 6.81 3.09 3.57
N ARG A 73 7.66 3.82 4.31
CA ARG A 73 7.52 4.02 5.77
C ARG A 73 6.25 4.77 6.13
N ALA A 74 6.00 5.90 5.46
CA ALA A 74 4.81 6.70 5.69
C ALA A 74 3.55 5.87 5.41
N CYS A 75 3.50 5.13 4.31
CA CYS A 75 2.38 4.25 3.99
C CYS A 75 2.16 3.18 5.06
N ALA A 76 3.22 2.53 5.54
CA ALA A 76 3.13 1.53 6.61
C ALA A 76 2.56 2.11 7.92
N ARG A 77 2.94 3.35 8.26
CA ARG A 77 2.48 4.06 9.46
C ARG A 77 1.05 4.55 9.33
N GLU A 78 0.72 5.23 8.24
CA GLU A 78 -0.58 5.90 8.06
C GLU A 78 -1.68 4.93 7.63
N LEU A 79 -1.40 4.01 6.71
CA LEU A 79 -2.41 3.11 6.15
C LEU A 79 -2.55 1.81 6.94
N GLY A 80 -1.47 1.36 7.60
CA GLY A 80 -1.45 0.10 8.33
C GLY A 80 -1.76 -1.10 7.44
N GLY A 81 -2.43 -2.12 8.01
CA GLY A 81 -2.87 -3.29 7.26
C GLY A 81 -1.75 -3.97 6.44
N PRO A 82 -1.99 -4.35 5.18
CA PRO A 82 -0.98 -4.90 4.28
C PRO A 82 0.24 -3.99 4.05
N ALA A 83 0.07 -2.67 4.14
CA ALA A 83 1.16 -1.73 3.90
C ALA A 83 2.30 -1.84 4.91
N ARG A 84 2.04 -2.40 6.10
CA ARG A 84 3.08 -2.68 7.11
C ARG A 84 4.17 -3.63 6.62
N GLU A 85 3.82 -4.53 5.71
CA GLU A 85 4.74 -5.53 5.18
C GLU A 85 5.50 -5.04 3.95
N TRP A 86 5.05 -3.97 3.30
CA TRP A 86 5.63 -3.49 2.05
C TRP A 86 7.13 -3.19 2.15
N PRO A 87 7.64 -2.52 3.19
CA PRO A 87 9.06 -2.24 3.25
C PRO A 87 9.92 -3.50 3.39
N ALA A 88 9.44 -4.49 4.15
CA ALA A 88 10.14 -5.76 4.35
C ALA A 88 10.32 -6.53 3.04
N ARG A 89 9.37 -6.40 2.09
CA ARG A 89 9.46 -7.02 0.75
C ARG A 89 10.65 -6.51 -0.07
N TYR A 90 11.19 -5.35 0.27
CA TYR A 90 12.34 -4.75 -0.41
C TYR A 90 13.63 -4.80 0.41
N GLY A 91 13.66 -5.59 1.49
CA GLY A 91 14.86 -5.77 2.32
C GLY A 91 15.04 -4.71 3.40
N PHE A 92 14.07 -3.81 3.59
CA PHE A 92 14.06 -2.92 4.75
C PHE A 92 13.51 -3.70 5.95
N SER A 93 14.40 -4.17 6.82
CA SER A 93 14.03 -4.86 8.06
C SER A 93 13.43 -3.88 9.07
N LEU A 94 12.29 -4.22 9.70
CA LEU A 94 11.64 -3.49 10.81
C LEU A 94 12.61 -3.03 11.92
N LEU A 95 13.75 -3.71 12.11
CA LEU A 95 14.79 -3.30 13.07
C LEU A 95 15.60 -2.08 12.62
N TRP A 96 15.86 -1.90 11.32
CA TRP A 96 16.46 -0.68 10.78
C TRP A 96 15.48 0.51 10.80
N PHE A 97 14.18 0.28 11.01
CA PHE A 97 13.18 1.35 11.15
C PHE A 97 13.35 2.14 12.44
N PHE A 98 13.74 1.48 13.53
CA PHE A 98 13.95 2.16 14.80
C PHE A 98 15.31 2.87 14.84
N ILE A 99 16.32 2.36 14.12
CA ILE A 99 17.65 2.98 14.05
C ILE A 99 17.63 4.24 13.16
N ASP A 100 17.07 4.16 11.94
CA ASP A 100 16.97 5.37 11.09
C ASP A 100 16.01 6.42 11.65
N LEU A 101 14.91 6.02 12.32
CA LEU A 101 14.04 6.99 12.99
C LEU A 101 14.78 7.69 14.13
N ALA A 102 15.69 7.01 14.82
CA ALA A 102 16.54 7.64 15.83
C ALA A 102 17.55 8.61 15.20
N ASP A 103 18.15 8.27 14.06
CA ASP A 103 19.07 9.15 13.32
C ASP A 103 18.36 10.41 12.76
N ASP A 104 17.13 10.28 12.25
CA ASP A 104 16.32 11.43 11.80
C ASP A 104 15.89 12.34 12.98
N VAL A 105 15.64 11.74 14.16
CA VAL A 105 15.34 12.49 15.39
C VAL A 105 16.61 13.18 15.93
N ASP A 106 17.78 12.54 15.84
CA ASP A 106 19.07 13.14 16.19
C ASP A 106 19.39 14.34 15.28
N LEU A 107 19.05 14.28 13.99
CA LEU A 107 19.20 15.41 13.06
C LEU A 107 18.28 16.58 13.45
N PHE A 108 17.04 16.30 13.89
CA PHE A 108 16.10 17.32 14.38
C PHE A 108 16.57 17.96 15.70
N PHE A 109 17.12 17.19 16.64
CA PHE A 109 17.68 17.71 17.90
C PHE A 109 18.99 18.48 17.69
N TRP A 110 19.78 18.12 16.68
CA TRP A 110 21.00 18.88 16.34
C TRP A 110 20.69 20.24 15.68
N CYS A 111 19.62 20.33 14.89
CA CYS A 111 19.17 21.61 14.33
C CYS A 111 18.59 22.58 15.38
N ASP A 112 17.97 22.08 16.46
CA ASP A 112 17.46 22.92 17.57
C ASP A 112 18.57 23.42 18.52
N TRP A 113 19.79 22.86 18.48
CA TRP A 113 20.93 23.31 19.28
C TRP A 113 21.70 24.49 18.64
N LEU A 114 21.52 24.74 17.35
CA LEU A 114 22.23 25.80 16.60
C LEU A 114 21.42 27.12 16.47
N VAL A 115 20.42 27.34 17.33
CA VAL A 115 19.71 28.62 17.50
C VAL A 115 20.02 29.25 18.84
#